data_AF-A0AAD9V4D0-F1
#
_entry.id   AF-A0AAD9V4D0-F1
#
_cell.length_a   1.000
_cell.length_b   1.000
_cell.length_c   1.000
_cell.angle_alpha   90.00
_cell.angle_beta   90.00
_cell.angle_gamma   90.00
#
_symmetry.space_group_name_H-M   'P 1'
#
loop_
_entity.id
_entity.type
_entity.pdbx_description
1 polymer ?
#
loop_
_entity_poly.entity_id
_entity_poly.type
_entity_poly.pdbx_seq_one_letter_code
_entity_poly.pdbx_strand_id
1 'polypeptide(L)'
;MVRQHISDRQRSFTVKVVLPFDEKIEISDVCPSMSVLDFKDRLELATGIPRHLHRLTYLDDLDMDNRKNLSFFHVVPNATFRIKLWPQWVSLIKAAYYGDVDGVMKSNIRQVIGGRGFFLKRAFNDRGYVALFIASYRGHANIVSKLMALGINACRKMPSGRSAIQVAIFNKRINCVNALVGKSRGISDDENGENCVRRSTIFNISQQLGRKDGWRMLVTQLQERLGRRDCDDPMKGLVPLREFQKFDSAFPAYLKGSLGRVYLCNVLQAEPFRPRRFPKPWK
;
A
#
# COMPACT_ATOMS: atom_id res chain seq x y z
N MET A 1 -34.93 44.07 7.12
CA MET A 1 -33.71 43.45 7.69
C MET A 1 -33.97 41.97 7.91
N VAL A 2 -33.70 41.15 6.90
CA VAL A 2 -33.84 39.69 7.00
C VAL A 2 -32.57 39.19 7.70
N ARG A 3 -32.68 38.91 9.01
CA ARG A 3 -31.66 38.10 9.70
C ARG A 3 -31.70 36.71 9.07
N GLN A 4 -30.76 36.46 8.16
CA GLN A 4 -30.49 35.12 7.68
C GLN A 4 -30.07 34.28 8.90
N HIS A 5 -30.96 33.39 9.34
CA HIS A 5 -30.60 32.29 10.21
C HIS A 5 -29.66 31.36 9.42
N ILE A 6 -28.38 31.73 9.36
CA ILE A 6 -27.31 30.80 8.98
C ILE A 6 -27.35 29.71 10.05
N SER A 7 -27.80 28.53 9.67
CA SER A 7 -27.97 27.39 10.57
C SER A 7 -26.72 27.20 11.43
N ASP A 8 -26.87 27.27 12.75
CA ASP A 8 -25.82 26.99 13.75
C ASP A 8 -25.23 25.56 13.65
N ARG A 9 -25.70 24.73 12.71
CA ARG A 9 -25.32 23.31 12.58
C ARG A 9 -24.02 23.03 11.83
N GLN A 10 -23.29 24.04 11.31
CA GLN A 10 -22.12 23.81 10.46
C GLN A 10 -20.95 24.80 10.70
N ARG A 11 -20.69 25.17 11.95
CA ARG A 11 -19.39 25.81 12.26
C ARG A 11 -18.38 24.73 12.56
N SER A 12 -17.45 24.51 11.63
CA SER A 12 -16.28 23.71 11.92
C SER A 12 -15.39 24.46 12.90
N PHE A 13 -14.77 23.74 13.82
CA PHE A 13 -13.96 24.31 14.88
C PHE A 13 -12.63 23.60 15.03
N THR A 14 -11.71 24.26 15.71
CA THR A 14 -10.37 23.76 16.00
C THR A 14 -10.36 22.95 17.28
N VAL A 15 -9.57 21.90 17.30
CA VAL A 15 -9.42 20.98 18.43
C VAL A 15 -7.95 20.73 18.68
N LYS A 16 -7.57 20.61 19.96
CA LYS A 16 -6.22 20.24 20.39
C LYS A 16 -6.19 18.77 20.75
N VAL A 17 -5.16 18.07 20.31
CA VAL A 17 -4.98 16.64 20.56
C VAL A 17 -3.61 16.41 21.16
N VAL A 18 -3.60 15.82 22.35
CA VAL A 18 -2.39 15.37 23.04
C VAL A 18 -2.08 13.95 22.57
N LEU A 19 -0.94 13.80 21.92
CA LEU A 19 -0.41 12.52 21.49
C LEU A 19 0.09 11.69 22.68
N PRO A 20 0.28 10.36 22.48
CA PRO A 20 0.79 9.47 23.53
C PRO A 20 2.21 9.78 24.03
N PHE A 21 2.93 10.66 23.34
CA PHE A 21 4.30 11.06 23.64
C PHE A 21 4.39 12.57 23.97
N ASP A 22 3.33 13.12 24.56
CA ASP A 22 3.17 14.50 25.04
C ASP A 22 3.28 15.63 24.00
N GLU A 23 3.40 15.28 22.71
CA GLU A 23 3.25 16.24 21.62
C GLU A 23 1.79 16.70 21.47
N LYS A 24 1.57 17.99 21.22
CA LYS A 24 0.25 18.57 21.00
C LYS A 24 0.09 18.95 19.54
N ILE A 25 -0.99 18.50 18.92
CA ILE A 25 -1.33 18.80 17.54
C ILE A 25 -2.68 19.50 17.50
N GLU A 26 -2.79 20.52 16.66
CA GLU A 26 -4.04 21.21 16.40
C GLU A 26 -4.68 20.67 15.12
N ILE A 27 -5.95 20.33 15.19
CA ILE A 27 -6.74 19.83 14.06
C ILE A 27 -7.85 20.82 13.79
N SER A 28 -7.82 21.39 12.60
CA SER A 28 -8.85 22.29 12.10
C SER A 28 -9.99 21.51 11.42
N ASP A 29 -11.08 22.22 11.15
CA ASP A 29 -12.23 21.73 10.38
C ASP A 29 -13.01 20.59 11.05
N VAL A 30 -13.02 20.51 12.38
CA VAL A 30 -13.79 19.47 13.10
C VAL A 30 -15.26 19.89 13.18
N CYS A 31 -16.17 19.02 12.76
CA CYS A 31 -17.61 19.27 12.80
C CYS A 31 -18.27 18.53 13.98
N PRO A 32 -19.21 19.15 14.72
CA PRO A 32 -19.92 18.46 15.81
C PRO A 32 -20.72 17.23 15.33
N SER A 33 -21.19 17.25 14.07
CA SER A 33 -21.94 16.14 13.46
C SER A 33 -21.09 14.95 13.05
N MET A 34 -19.76 15.08 13.10
CA MET A 34 -18.83 14.02 12.72
C MET A 34 -18.88 12.85 13.70
N SER A 35 -18.78 11.62 13.19
CA SER A 35 -18.65 10.45 14.06
C SER A 35 -17.26 10.41 14.71
N VAL A 36 -17.16 9.80 15.89
CA VAL A 36 -15.85 9.57 16.52
C VAL A 36 -14.95 8.72 15.63
N LEU A 37 -15.51 7.80 14.83
CA LEU A 37 -14.76 7.01 13.87
C LEU A 37 -14.12 7.87 12.78
N ASP A 38 -14.89 8.77 12.16
CA ASP A 38 -14.39 9.69 11.13
C ASP A 38 -13.34 10.64 11.71
N PHE A 39 -13.53 11.08 12.96
CA PHE A 39 -12.54 11.88 13.66
C PHE A 39 -11.25 11.08 13.89
N LYS A 40 -11.32 9.81 14.28
CA LYS A 40 -10.15 8.91 14.38
C LYS A 40 -9.47 8.67 13.03
N ASP A 41 -10.22 8.62 11.93
CA ASP A 41 -9.64 8.54 10.58
C ASP A 41 -8.84 9.79 10.22
N ARG A 42 -9.34 10.97 10.62
CA ARG A 42 -8.60 12.23 10.49
C ARG A 42 -7.38 12.27 11.41
N LEU A 43 -7.49 11.77 12.63
CA LEU A 43 -6.35 11.62 13.54
C LEU A 43 -5.27 10.72 12.95
N GLU A 44 -5.64 9.60 12.33
CA GLU A 44 -4.68 8.71 11.67
C GLU A 44 -3.93 9.42 10.54
N LEU A 45 -4.62 10.22 9.73
CA LEU A 45 -4.00 11.04 8.68
C LEU A 45 -3.06 12.11 9.25
N ALA A 46 -3.44 12.76 10.35
CA ALA A 46 -2.66 13.84 10.95
C ALA A 46 -1.48 13.36 11.82
N THR A 47 -1.56 12.16 12.38
CA THR A 47 -0.59 11.67 13.39
C THR A 47 0.22 10.45 12.94
N GLY A 48 -0.32 9.67 12.01
CA GLY A 48 0.24 8.40 11.56
C GLY A 48 0.00 7.22 12.48
N ILE A 49 -0.75 7.40 13.57
CA ILE A 49 -1.10 6.34 14.51
C ILE A 49 -2.40 5.69 14.04
N PRO A 50 -2.42 4.37 13.75
CA PRO A 50 -3.63 3.69 13.28
C PRO A 50 -4.81 3.80 14.25
N ARG A 51 -6.01 4.04 13.72
CA ARG A 51 -7.25 4.29 14.49
C ARG A 51 -7.64 3.21 15.50
N HIS A 52 -7.29 1.96 15.22
CA HIS A 52 -7.65 0.79 16.02
C HIS A 52 -6.67 0.55 17.19
N LEU A 53 -5.51 1.20 17.17
CA LEU A 53 -4.46 1.03 18.19
C LEU A 53 -4.52 2.06 19.30
N HIS A 54 -5.36 3.08 19.14
CA HIS A 54 -5.51 4.13 20.11
C HIS A 54 -6.95 4.31 20.57
N ARG A 55 -7.07 4.77 21.80
CA ARG A 55 -8.33 5.18 22.43
C ARG A 55 -8.32 6.69 22.55
N LEU A 56 -9.44 7.30 22.23
CA LEU A 56 -9.64 8.73 22.30
C LEU A 56 -10.38 9.03 23.59
N THR A 57 -9.83 9.92 24.39
CA THR A 57 -10.39 10.32 25.68
C THR A 57 -10.62 11.82 25.72
N TYR A 58 -11.70 12.23 26.39
CA TYR A 58 -12.14 13.62 26.52
C TYR A 58 -12.62 13.89 27.95
N LEU A 59 -12.20 15.03 28.53
CA LEU A 59 -12.47 15.50 29.90
C LEU A 59 -12.11 14.49 31.01
N ASP A 60 -12.94 13.48 31.22
CA ASP A 60 -12.90 12.53 32.35
C ASP A 60 -12.13 11.25 32.04
N ASP A 61 -11.21 11.31 31.08
CA ASP A 61 -10.46 10.15 30.60
C ASP A 61 -11.32 8.97 30.11
N LEU A 62 -12.61 9.24 29.82
CA LEU A 62 -13.56 8.26 29.31
C LEU A 62 -13.27 7.94 27.84
N ASP A 63 -13.23 6.65 27.53
CA ASP A 63 -13.05 6.15 26.17
C ASP A 63 -14.28 6.49 25.32
N MET A 64 -14.08 7.26 24.25
CA MET A 64 -15.16 7.65 23.34
C MET A 64 -15.58 6.49 22.43
N ASP A 65 -16.89 6.26 22.34
CA ASP A 65 -17.50 5.26 21.44
C ASP A 65 -17.46 5.73 19.98
N ASN A 66 -16.92 4.87 19.11
CA ASN A 66 -16.78 5.12 17.67
C ASN A 66 -18.12 5.36 16.96
N ARG A 67 -19.23 4.79 17.47
CA ARG A 67 -20.55 4.86 16.83
C ARG A 67 -21.25 6.20 17.07
N LYS A 68 -20.81 6.96 18.08
CA LYS A 68 -21.46 8.20 18.49
C LYS A 68 -20.83 9.40 17.77
N ASN A 69 -21.62 10.47 17.67
CA ASN A 69 -21.16 11.74 17.10
C ASN A 69 -20.45 12.57 18.17
N LEU A 70 -19.59 13.50 17.74
CA LEU A 70 -18.91 14.43 18.64
C LEU A 70 -19.92 15.32 19.41
N SER A 71 -21.08 15.61 18.81
CA SER A 71 -22.18 16.33 19.45
C SER A 71 -22.73 15.64 20.70
N PHE A 72 -22.71 14.30 20.74
CA PHE A 72 -23.16 13.53 21.91
C PHE A 72 -22.29 13.78 23.14
N PHE A 73 -20.99 14.05 22.92
CA PHE A 73 -20.04 14.32 23.99
C PHE A 73 -19.90 15.81 24.31
N HIS A 74 -20.75 16.66 23.73
CA HIS A 74 -20.73 18.12 23.92
C HIS A 74 -19.33 18.72 23.73
N VAL A 75 -18.64 18.32 22.67
CA VAL A 75 -17.30 18.82 22.37
C VAL A 75 -17.36 20.32 22.05
N VAL A 76 -16.52 21.08 22.74
CA VAL A 76 -16.43 22.55 22.61
C VAL A 76 -15.28 22.94 21.67
N PRO A 77 -15.34 24.09 20.97
CA PRO A 77 -14.17 24.64 20.29
C PRO A 77 -12.95 24.74 21.19
N ASN A 78 -11.77 24.43 20.65
CA ASN A 78 -10.49 24.34 21.37
C ASN A 78 -10.45 23.29 22.50
N ALA A 79 -11.38 22.33 22.49
CA ALA A 79 -11.33 21.14 23.33
C ALA A 79 -9.98 20.43 23.24
N THR A 80 -9.55 19.83 24.35
CA THR A 80 -8.36 18.98 24.40
C THR A 80 -8.76 17.51 24.48
N PHE A 81 -8.29 16.73 23.51
CA PHE A 81 -8.43 15.28 23.52
C PHE A 81 -7.09 14.65 23.87
N ARG A 82 -7.13 13.50 24.55
CA ARG A 82 -5.93 12.69 24.82
C ARG A 82 -6.02 11.37 24.10
N ILE A 83 -4.96 11.01 23.39
CA ILE A 83 -4.80 9.71 22.75
C ILE A 83 -4.06 8.77 23.71
N LYS A 84 -4.73 7.69 24.13
CA LYS A 84 -4.11 6.62 24.94
C LYS A 84 -3.87 5.39 24.07
N LEU A 85 -2.64 4.86 24.10
CA LEU A 85 -2.30 3.61 23.41
C LEU A 85 -2.64 2.39 24.27
N TRP A 86 -2.89 1.27 23.62
CA TRP A 86 -2.97 -0.02 24.31
C TRP A 86 -1.60 -0.44 24.85
N PRO A 87 -1.48 -0.89 26.12
CA PRO A 87 -0.18 -1.17 26.75
C PRO A 87 0.74 -2.10 25.94
N GLN A 88 0.17 -3.14 25.33
CA GLN A 88 0.88 -4.12 24.51
C GLN A 88 1.50 -3.54 23.22
N TRP A 89 1.05 -2.36 22.78
CA TRP A 89 1.50 -1.68 21.57
C TRP A 89 2.43 -0.50 21.86
N VAL A 90 2.50 -0.02 23.12
CA VAL A 90 3.27 1.17 23.50
C VAL A 90 4.74 1.03 23.10
N SER A 91 5.38 -0.08 23.44
CA SER A 91 6.80 -0.29 23.16
C SER A 91 7.12 -0.28 21.66
N LEU A 92 6.31 -0.98 20.87
CA LEU A 92 6.47 -1.05 19.41
C LEU A 92 6.20 0.29 18.74
N ILE A 93 5.09 0.94 19.09
CA ILE A 93 4.73 2.25 18.52
C ILE A 93 5.80 3.26 18.89
N LYS A 94 6.28 3.29 20.15
CA LYS A 94 7.37 4.17 20.59
C LYS A 94 8.63 3.96 19.76
N ALA A 95 9.07 2.72 19.58
CA ALA A 95 10.25 2.41 18.78
C ALA A 95 10.08 2.84 17.31
N ALA A 96 8.96 2.49 16.68
CA ALA A 96 8.65 2.86 15.30
C ALA A 96 8.48 4.38 15.13
N TYR A 97 8.03 5.08 16.18
CA TYR A 97 7.83 6.52 16.18
C TYR A 97 9.16 7.28 16.20
N TYR A 98 10.07 6.91 17.11
CA TYR A 98 11.41 7.53 17.21
C TYR A 98 12.40 7.03 16.16
N GLY A 99 12.10 5.94 15.45
CA GLY A 99 13.00 5.38 14.44
C GLY A 99 14.01 4.38 15.03
N ASP A 100 13.75 3.84 16.22
CA ASP A 100 14.57 2.80 16.83
C ASP A 100 14.32 1.45 16.13
N VAL A 101 15.31 1.07 15.33
CA VAL A 101 15.28 -0.13 14.53
C VAL A 101 15.34 -1.39 15.39
N ASP A 102 16.15 -1.39 16.44
CA ASP A 102 16.38 -2.57 17.25
C ASP A 102 15.19 -2.83 18.17
N GLY A 103 14.57 -1.77 18.71
CA GLY A 103 13.31 -1.83 19.44
C GLY A 103 12.18 -2.44 18.60
N VAL A 104 12.06 -2.06 17.32
CA VAL A 104 11.08 -2.64 16.40
C VAL A 104 11.37 -4.13 16.16
N MET A 105 12.62 -4.52 15.91
CA MET A 105 12.94 -5.93 15.66
C MET A 105 12.73 -6.83 16.89
N LYS A 106 12.90 -6.29 18.10
CA LYS A 106 12.62 -6.98 19.36
C LYS A 106 11.13 -7.19 19.65
N SER A 107 10.21 -6.54 18.93
CA SER A 107 8.78 -6.54 19.26
C SER A 107 7.99 -7.79 18.80
N ASN A 108 8.66 -8.93 18.57
CA ASN A 108 8.06 -10.19 18.11
C ASN A 108 7.18 -10.03 16.85
N ILE A 109 7.76 -9.48 15.79
CA ILE A 109 7.07 -9.24 14.51
C ILE A 109 6.79 -10.54 13.73
N ARG A 110 7.64 -11.57 13.92
CA ARG A 110 7.52 -12.86 13.25
C ARG A 110 6.61 -13.78 14.05
N GLN A 111 5.61 -14.36 13.39
CA GLN A 111 4.87 -15.50 13.92
C GLN A 111 5.36 -16.76 13.21
N VAL A 112 5.75 -17.77 13.99
CA VAL A 112 5.95 -19.11 13.45
C VAL A 112 4.59 -19.76 13.38
N ILE A 113 3.97 -19.77 12.20
CA ILE A 113 2.76 -20.57 11.97
C ILE A 113 3.22 -21.97 11.58
N GLY A 114 2.65 -22.96 12.25
CA GLY A 114 3.07 -24.36 12.21
C GLY A 114 3.25 -24.89 10.79
N GLY A 115 4.41 -25.51 10.58
CA GLY A 115 4.74 -26.40 9.49
C GLY A 115 5.78 -27.40 10.02
N ARG A 116 5.76 -28.66 9.56
CA ARG A 116 6.82 -29.61 9.91
C ARG A 116 7.98 -29.42 8.93
N GLY A 117 9.19 -29.18 9.44
CA GLY A 117 10.42 -29.11 8.64
C GLY A 117 10.52 -27.88 7.72
N PHE A 118 11.08 -28.09 6.52
CA PHE A 118 11.46 -27.05 5.54
C PHE A 118 10.28 -26.21 5.00
N PHE A 119 9.03 -26.63 5.23
CA PHE A 119 7.80 -25.94 4.80
C PHE A 119 7.25 -24.93 5.82
N LEU A 120 8.08 -24.42 6.74
CA LEU A 120 7.68 -23.41 7.72
C LEU A 120 7.22 -22.13 7.01
N LYS A 121 5.90 -21.92 6.89
CA LYS A 121 5.35 -20.68 6.34
C LYS A 121 5.44 -19.59 7.41
N ARG A 122 6.42 -18.70 7.27
CA ARG A 122 6.54 -17.53 8.17
C ARG A 122 5.47 -16.51 7.80
N ALA A 123 4.49 -16.34 8.67
CA ALA A 123 3.54 -15.25 8.57
C ALA A 123 3.98 -14.09 9.47
N PHE A 124 3.65 -12.88 9.04
CA PHE A 124 3.88 -11.69 9.85
C PHE A 124 2.65 -11.39 10.69
N ASN A 125 2.88 -11.12 11.98
CA ASN A 125 1.85 -10.59 12.86
C ASN A 125 1.44 -9.18 12.44
N ASP A 126 0.26 -8.75 12.88
CA ASP A 126 -0.21 -7.36 12.69
C ASP A 126 0.81 -6.32 13.15
N ARG A 127 1.64 -6.67 14.14
CA ARG A 127 2.78 -5.86 14.60
C ARG A 127 3.74 -5.43 13.49
N GLY A 128 4.07 -6.33 12.56
CA GLY A 128 4.96 -6.00 11.45
C GLY A 128 4.36 -4.95 10.51
N TYR A 129 3.07 -5.09 10.22
CA TYR A 129 2.35 -4.17 9.35
C TYR A 129 2.13 -2.80 10.00
N VAL A 130 1.83 -2.78 11.30
CA VAL A 130 1.72 -1.55 12.09
C VAL A 130 3.05 -0.80 12.15
N ALA A 131 4.15 -1.52 12.44
CA ALA A 131 5.48 -0.92 12.46
C ALA A 131 5.86 -0.35 11.08
N LEU A 132 5.55 -1.07 10.01
CA LEU A 132 5.79 -0.60 8.64
C LEU A 132 4.97 0.66 8.32
N PHE A 133 3.70 0.69 8.73
CA PHE A 133 2.81 1.83 8.50
C PHE A 133 3.33 3.10 9.19
N ILE A 134 3.67 3.02 10.48
CA ILE A 134 4.16 4.16 11.25
C ILE A 134 5.53 4.63 10.73
N ALA A 135 6.45 3.70 10.45
CA ALA A 135 7.75 4.03 9.88
C ALA A 135 7.63 4.72 8.52
N SER A 136 6.70 4.27 7.68
CA SER A 136 6.41 4.86 6.37
C SER A 136 5.80 6.25 6.49
N TYR A 137 4.94 6.48 7.48
CA TYR A 137 4.38 7.80 7.80
C TYR A 137 5.46 8.80 8.21
N ARG A 138 6.32 8.41 9.17
CA ARG A 138 7.37 9.26 9.74
C ARG A 138 8.58 9.44 8.81
N GLY A 139 8.80 8.53 7.86
CA GLY A 139 9.90 8.60 6.90
C GLY A 139 11.14 7.81 7.31
N HIS A 140 10.99 6.83 8.20
CA HIS A 140 12.09 6.01 8.71
C HIS A 140 12.50 4.91 7.72
N ALA A 141 13.23 5.31 6.67
CA ALA A 141 13.63 4.42 5.58
C ALA A 141 14.43 3.18 6.05
N ASN A 142 15.19 3.31 7.14
CA ASN A 142 15.98 2.20 7.72
C ASN A 142 15.10 1.09 8.30
N ILE A 143 14.01 1.46 8.97
CA ILE A 143 13.03 0.50 9.49
C ILE A 143 12.30 -0.13 8.31
N VAL A 144 11.84 0.68 7.36
CA VAL A 144 11.11 0.21 6.17
C VAL A 144 11.96 -0.79 5.37
N SER A 145 13.23 -0.50 5.12
CA SER A 145 14.12 -1.37 4.35
C SER A 145 14.36 -2.70 5.06
N LYS A 146 14.54 -2.70 6.38
CA LYS A 146 14.67 -3.91 7.21
C LYS A 146 13.37 -4.72 7.24
N LEU A 147 12.23 -4.10 7.51
CA LEU A 147 10.92 -4.77 7.52
C LEU A 147 10.59 -5.38 6.14
N MET A 148 10.92 -4.69 5.06
CA MET A 148 10.76 -5.23 3.70
C MET A 148 11.75 -6.37 3.40
N ALA A 149 12.97 -6.34 3.95
CA ALA A 149 13.91 -7.47 3.84
C ALA A 149 13.38 -8.74 4.54
N LEU A 150 12.51 -8.58 5.54
CA LEU A 150 11.84 -9.71 6.16
C LEU A 150 10.77 -10.33 5.25
N GLY A 151 10.29 -9.62 4.22
CA GLY A 151 9.20 -10.08 3.36
C GLY A 151 7.81 -9.63 3.81
N ILE A 152 7.72 -8.51 4.54
CA ILE A 152 6.41 -7.94 4.94
C ILE A 152 5.72 -7.36 3.70
N ASN A 153 4.46 -7.73 3.48
CA ASN A 153 3.67 -7.23 2.36
C ASN A 153 3.29 -5.75 2.56
N ALA A 154 3.92 -4.85 1.82
CA ALA A 154 3.64 -3.41 1.86
C ALA A 154 2.21 -3.04 1.43
N CYS A 155 1.58 -3.87 0.58
CA CYS A 155 0.24 -3.65 0.03
C CYS A 155 -0.90 -3.95 1.01
N ARG A 156 -0.63 -4.60 2.15
CA ARG A 156 -1.68 -4.91 3.13
C ARG A 156 -2.31 -3.61 3.61
N LYS A 157 -3.64 -3.55 3.51
CA LYS A 157 -4.44 -2.42 3.98
C LYS A 157 -4.67 -2.54 5.48
N MET A 158 -4.54 -1.42 6.18
CA MET A 158 -4.92 -1.24 7.57
C MET A 158 -6.45 -1.24 7.69
N PRO A 159 -7.06 -1.42 8.89
CA PRO A 159 -8.52 -1.32 9.04
C PRO A 159 -9.14 0.00 8.55
N SER A 160 -8.36 1.06 8.37
CA SER A 160 -8.76 2.32 7.73
C SER A 160 -8.84 2.26 6.20
N GLY A 161 -8.48 1.13 5.59
CA GLY A 161 -8.40 0.95 4.14
C GLY A 161 -7.08 1.42 3.50
N ARG A 162 -6.15 1.99 4.30
CA ARG A 162 -4.90 2.57 3.79
C ARG A 162 -3.74 1.58 3.85
N SER A 163 -2.93 1.54 2.81
CA SER A 163 -1.66 0.80 2.78
C SER A 163 -0.48 1.67 3.22
N ALA A 164 0.59 1.05 3.73
CA ALA A 164 1.83 1.74 4.11
C ALA A 164 2.43 2.58 2.96
N ILE A 165 2.32 2.10 1.71
CA ILE A 165 2.81 2.83 0.53
C ILE A 165 2.02 4.11 0.32
N GLN A 166 0.68 4.05 0.40
CA GLN A 166 -0.20 5.20 0.19
C GLN A 166 0.09 6.31 1.20
N VAL A 167 0.35 5.93 2.45
CA VAL A 167 0.69 6.87 3.52
C VAL A 167 2.07 7.49 3.33
N ALA A 168 3.07 6.72 2.89
CA ALA A 168 4.39 7.27 2.54
C ALA A 168 4.29 8.33 1.44
N ILE A 169 3.41 8.10 0.45
CA ILE A 169 3.15 9.04 -0.64
C ILE A 169 2.44 10.30 -0.12
N PHE A 170 1.39 10.15 0.68
CA PHE A 170 0.64 11.26 1.26
C PHE A 170 1.56 12.19 2.07
N ASN A 171 2.48 11.62 2.85
CA ASN A 171 3.45 12.36 3.64
C ASN A 171 4.75 12.70 2.91
N LYS A 172 4.80 12.53 1.59
CA LYS A 172 5.93 12.95 0.77
C LYS A 172 7.27 12.30 1.19
N ARG A 173 7.25 11.05 1.68
CA ARG A 173 8.43 10.31 2.17
C ARG A 173 9.12 9.53 1.05
N ILE A 174 9.86 10.23 0.20
CA ILE A 174 10.49 9.70 -1.02
C ILE A 174 11.33 8.44 -0.76
N ASN A 175 12.21 8.48 0.25
CA ASN A 175 13.12 7.37 0.55
C ASN A 175 12.37 6.09 0.95
N CYS A 176 11.27 6.23 1.69
CA CYS A 176 10.40 5.11 2.05
C CYS A 176 9.67 4.55 0.83
N VAL A 177 9.13 5.42 -0.03
CA VAL A 177 8.46 4.99 -1.28
C VAL A 177 9.42 4.19 -2.16
N ASN A 178 10.65 4.68 -2.35
CA ASN A 178 11.67 3.99 -3.14
C ASN A 178 12.00 2.61 -2.55
N ALA A 179 12.17 2.52 -1.23
CA ALA A 179 12.45 1.27 -0.54
C ALA A 179 11.29 0.26 -0.63
N LEU A 180 10.05 0.74 -0.58
CA LEU A 180 8.84 -0.09 -0.68
C LEU A 180 8.66 -0.62 -2.10
N VAL A 181 8.70 0.25 -3.10
CA VAL A 181 8.50 -0.10 -4.52
C VAL A 181 9.60 -1.04 -5.03
N GLY A 182 10.85 -0.80 -4.63
CA GLY A 182 11.98 -1.63 -5.05
C GLY A 182 11.88 -3.09 -4.59
N LYS A 183 11.22 -3.36 -3.45
CA LYS A 183 11.12 -4.70 -2.85
C LYS A 183 9.76 -5.38 -3.04
N SER A 184 8.69 -4.64 -3.29
CA SER A 184 7.34 -5.19 -3.48
C SER A 184 7.08 -5.78 -4.87
N ARG A 185 8.03 -5.66 -5.81
CA ARG A 185 7.88 -6.06 -7.23
C ARG A 185 7.97 -7.58 -7.50
N GLY A 186 8.34 -8.39 -6.49
CA GLY A 186 8.47 -9.85 -6.60
C GLY A 186 7.38 -10.67 -5.87
N ILE A 187 6.37 -10.01 -5.29
CA ILE A 187 5.25 -10.70 -4.63
C ILE A 187 4.19 -10.93 -5.70
N SER A 188 4.02 -12.17 -6.14
CA SER A 188 2.99 -12.56 -7.11
C SER A 188 1.59 -12.28 -6.55
N ASP A 189 0.75 -11.75 -7.43
CA ASP A 189 -0.62 -11.33 -7.16
C ASP A 189 -1.47 -12.50 -6.64
N ASP A 190 -2.10 -12.32 -5.47
CA ASP A 190 -3.29 -13.10 -5.11
C ASP A 190 -4.50 -12.16 -4.84
N GLU A 191 -5.55 -12.45 -5.60
CA GLU A 191 -7.00 -12.27 -5.44
C GLU A 191 -7.65 -10.89 -5.27
N ASN A 192 -6.94 -9.78 -5.09
CA ASN A 192 -7.61 -8.47 -5.10
C ASN A 192 -6.86 -7.48 -5.98
N GLY A 193 -7.42 -7.22 -7.17
CA GLY A 193 -6.87 -6.43 -8.28
C GLY A 193 -6.47 -4.96 -8.00
N GLU A 194 -6.31 -4.57 -6.74
CA GLU A 194 -5.77 -3.29 -6.31
C GLU A 194 -4.34 -3.43 -5.81
N ASN A 195 -3.40 -3.63 -6.73
CA ASN A 195 -1.99 -3.55 -6.41
C ASN A 195 -1.68 -2.08 -6.04
N CYS A 196 -1.40 -1.82 -4.77
CA CYS A 196 -1.02 -0.49 -4.28
C CYS A 196 0.31 0.01 -4.89
N VAL A 197 1.07 -0.89 -5.52
CA VAL A 197 2.30 -0.61 -6.30
C VAL A 197 1.97 -0.31 -7.77
N ARG A 198 0.72 -0.52 -8.24
CA ARG A 198 0.36 -0.17 -9.62
C ARG A 198 0.61 1.31 -9.85
N ARG A 199 1.23 1.53 -11.00
CA ARG A 199 1.58 2.83 -11.55
C ARG A 199 0.41 3.82 -11.52
N SER A 200 -0.80 3.36 -11.86
CA SER A 200 -2.03 4.15 -11.87
C SER A 200 -2.45 4.61 -10.48
N THR A 201 -2.33 3.77 -9.46
CA THR A 201 -2.68 4.09 -8.07
C THR A 201 -1.74 5.14 -7.49
N ILE A 202 -0.42 4.97 -7.70
CA ILE A 202 0.59 5.94 -7.31
C ILE A 202 0.37 7.27 -8.03
N PHE A 203 0.08 7.22 -9.34
CA PHE A 203 -0.18 8.39 -10.15
C PHE A 203 -1.44 9.14 -9.70
N ASN A 204 -2.56 8.43 -9.47
CA ASN A 204 -3.82 9.01 -8.99
C ASN A 204 -3.64 9.71 -7.63
N ILE A 205 -2.93 9.06 -6.69
CA ILE A 205 -2.66 9.66 -5.37
C ILE A 205 -1.73 10.87 -5.53
N SER A 206 -0.69 10.79 -6.36
CA SER A 206 0.20 11.91 -6.63
C SER A 206 -0.49 13.09 -7.33
N GLN A 207 -1.50 12.81 -8.17
CA GLN A 207 -2.30 13.79 -8.86
C GLN A 207 -3.28 14.50 -7.91
N GLN A 208 -3.86 13.76 -6.96
CA GLN A 208 -4.68 14.31 -5.87
C GLN A 208 -3.86 15.20 -4.91
N LEU A 209 -2.55 14.96 -4.75
CA LEU A 209 -1.65 15.74 -3.89
C LEU A 209 -1.23 17.10 -4.47
N GLY A 210 -1.60 17.44 -5.71
CA GLY A 210 -1.56 18.80 -6.23
C GLY A 210 -0.29 19.25 -6.99
N ARG A 211 -0.53 20.06 -8.03
CA ARG A 211 0.37 20.54 -9.11
C ARG A 211 1.61 21.38 -8.70
N LYS A 212 1.93 21.57 -7.42
CA LYS A 212 2.87 22.64 -6.99
C LYS A 212 4.30 22.22 -6.59
N ASP A 213 4.57 20.94 -6.32
CA ASP A 213 5.79 20.56 -5.55
C ASP A 213 6.79 19.63 -6.26
N GLY A 214 6.87 19.61 -7.59
CA GLY A 214 7.90 18.80 -8.30
C GLY A 214 7.74 17.27 -8.19
N TRP A 215 6.75 16.77 -7.45
CA TRP A 215 6.43 15.33 -7.32
C TRP A 215 6.14 14.64 -8.65
N ARG A 216 5.63 15.38 -9.64
CA ARG A 216 5.51 14.91 -11.03
C ARG A 216 6.85 14.46 -11.58
N MET A 217 7.93 15.21 -11.34
CA MET A 217 9.29 14.87 -11.82
C MET A 217 9.86 13.62 -11.15
N LEU A 218 9.48 13.36 -9.90
CA LEU A 218 9.94 12.19 -9.16
C LEU A 218 9.16 10.94 -9.56
N VAL A 219 7.85 11.09 -9.82
CA VAL A 219 7.01 10.04 -10.42
C VAL A 219 7.47 9.74 -11.86
N THR A 220 7.88 10.75 -12.64
CA THR A 220 8.46 10.53 -13.99
C THR A 220 9.85 9.89 -13.93
N GLN A 221 10.71 10.26 -12.98
CA GLN A 221 12.00 9.57 -12.75
C GLN A 221 11.82 8.13 -12.28
N LEU A 222 10.83 7.87 -11.42
CA LEU A 222 10.48 6.51 -11.02
C LEU A 222 9.86 5.73 -12.19
N GLN A 223 9.09 6.38 -13.05
CA GLN A 223 8.60 5.84 -14.31
C GLN A 223 9.73 5.45 -15.27
N GLU A 224 10.76 6.29 -15.42
CA GLU A 224 11.93 5.99 -16.23
C GLU A 224 12.73 4.82 -15.65
N ARG A 225 12.91 4.77 -14.32
CA ARG A 225 13.60 3.65 -13.66
C ARG A 225 12.82 2.33 -13.72
N LEU A 226 11.48 2.40 -13.63
CA LEU A 226 10.60 1.25 -13.79
C LEU A 226 10.58 0.76 -15.24
N GLY A 227 10.53 1.69 -16.20
CA GLY A 227 10.52 1.39 -17.64
C GLY A 227 11.84 0.82 -18.14
N ARG A 228 12.99 1.40 -17.75
CA ARG A 228 14.32 0.87 -18.14
C ARG A 228 14.49 -0.61 -17.76
N ARG A 229 14.05 -1.03 -16.57
CA ARG A 229 14.14 -2.45 -16.16
C ARG A 229 13.14 -3.39 -16.83
N ASP A 230 12.06 -2.88 -17.42
CA ASP A 230 11.16 -3.69 -18.26
C ASP A 230 11.80 -3.92 -19.65
N CYS A 231 12.70 -3.03 -20.09
CA CYS A 231 13.59 -3.21 -21.23
C CYS A 231 14.81 -4.10 -20.90
N ASP A 232 15.31 -4.01 -19.66
CA ASP A 232 16.51 -4.73 -19.18
C ASP A 232 16.23 -6.16 -18.70
N ASP A 233 15.04 -6.71 -18.96
CA ASP A 233 14.75 -8.13 -18.74
C ASP A 233 14.97 -8.88 -20.07
N PRO A 234 16.21 -9.32 -20.39
CA PRO A 234 16.58 -9.83 -21.72
C PRO A 234 15.82 -11.11 -22.12
N MET A 235 15.03 -11.68 -21.21
CA MET A 235 14.23 -12.89 -21.43
C MET A 235 12.75 -12.63 -21.69
N LYS A 236 12.25 -11.39 -21.53
CA LYS A 236 10.81 -11.11 -21.60
C LYS A 236 10.23 -11.00 -23.03
N GLY A 237 11.09 -11.06 -24.04
CA GLY A 237 10.73 -11.18 -25.46
C GLY A 237 11.17 -12.50 -26.11
N LEU A 238 11.82 -13.40 -25.35
CA LEU A 238 12.45 -14.62 -25.85
C LEU A 238 11.79 -15.89 -25.30
N VAL A 239 10.50 -15.85 -25.00
CA VAL A 239 9.72 -17.09 -24.87
C VAL A 239 9.43 -17.57 -26.29
N PRO A 240 10.07 -18.65 -26.79
CA PRO A 240 9.75 -19.13 -28.12
C PRO A 240 8.30 -19.61 -28.11
N LEU A 241 7.48 -18.97 -28.96
CA LEU A 241 6.10 -19.40 -29.20
C LEU A 241 6.09 -20.89 -29.56
N ARG A 242 5.17 -21.65 -28.95
CA ARG A 242 4.99 -23.06 -29.30
C ARG A 242 4.62 -23.17 -30.77
N GLU A 243 5.01 -24.24 -31.44
CA GLU A 243 4.85 -24.37 -32.91
C GLU A 243 3.42 -24.10 -33.39
N PHE A 244 2.40 -24.51 -32.63
CA PHE A 244 0.99 -24.26 -32.95
C PHE A 244 0.57 -22.78 -32.81
N GLN A 245 1.26 -21.98 -32.00
CA GLN A 245 0.96 -20.55 -31.80
C GLN A 245 1.56 -19.66 -32.90
N LYS A 246 2.50 -20.19 -33.70
CA LYS A 246 3.11 -19.45 -34.81
C LYS A 246 2.19 -19.35 -36.03
N PHE A 247 1.11 -20.13 -36.07
CA PHE A 247 0.22 -20.25 -37.22
C PHE A 247 -1.12 -19.51 -37.08
N ASP A 248 -1.41 -18.92 -35.93
CA ASP A 248 -2.57 -18.03 -35.80
C ASP A 248 -2.21 -16.64 -36.36
N SER A 249 -2.83 -16.36 -37.49
CA SER A 249 -2.38 -15.46 -38.54
C SER A 249 -2.55 -13.97 -38.22
N ALA A 250 -1.42 -13.27 -38.03
CA ALA A 250 -1.32 -11.83 -38.33
C ALA A 250 -0.75 -11.56 -39.74
N PHE A 251 -0.28 -12.59 -40.45
CA PHE A 251 0.22 -12.48 -41.82
C PHE A 251 -0.76 -13.12 -42.82
N PRO A 252 -1.12 -12.44 -43.92
CA PRO A 252 -2.03 -13.00 -44.91
C PRO A 252 -1.39 -14.20 -45.64
N ALA A 253 -2.08 -15.34 -45.66
CA ALA A 253 -1.67 -16.56 -46.39
C ALA A 253 -1.82 -16.47 -47.92
N TYR A 254 -1.94 -15.24 -48.45
CA TYR A 254 -2.11 -14.97 -49.86
C TYR A 254 -1.42 -13.67 -50.26
N LEU A 255 -0.89 -13.66 -51.47
CA LEU A 255 -0.38 -12.46 -52.13
C LEU A 255 -1.49 -11.90 -53.04
N LYS A 256 -1.72 -10.59 -53.01
CA LYS A 256 -2.74 -9.92 -53.84
C LYS A 256 -2.07 -8.95 -54.81
N GLY A 257 -2.32 -9.14 -56.10
CA GLY A 257 -1.89 -8.24 -57.18
C GLY A 257 -3.09 -7.62 -57.91
N SER A 258 -2.82 -6.79 -58.92
CA SER A 258 -3.84 -6.12 -59.75
C SER A 258 -4.71 -7.08 -60.56
N LEU A 259 -4.19 -8.26 -60.89
CA LEU A 259 -4.86 -9.28 -61.71
C LEU A 259 -5.48 -10.44 -60.90
N GLY A 260 -5.28 -10.51 -59.57
CA GLY A 260 -5.84 -11.60 -58.76
C GLY A 260 -5.16 -11.84 -57.41
N ARG A 261 -5.56 -12.93 -56.73
CA ARG A 261 -4.99 -13.40 -55.45
C ARG A 261 -4.37 -14.79 -55.61
N VAL A 262 -3.17 -14.98 -55.05
CA VAL A 262 -2.45 -16.26 -55.02
C VAL A 262 -2.33 -16.73 -53.57
N TYR A 263 -2.82 -17.92 -53.27
CA TYR A 263 -2.76 -18.51 -51.92
C TYR A 263 -1.51 -19.39 -51.78
N LEU A 264 -0.76 -19.22 -50.70
CA LEU A 264 0.45 -20.00 -50.42
C LEU A 264 0.10 -21.11 -49.42
N CYS A 265 0.16 -22.36 -49.86
CA CYS A 265 0.08 -23.53 -48.98
C CYS A 265 1.48 -24.09 -48.74
N ASN A 266 1.98 -24.01 -47.50
CA ASN A 266 3.15 -24.78 -47.11
C ASN A 266 2.73 -26.23 -46.88
N VAL A 267 3.04 -27.10 -47.84
CA VAL A 267 2.96 -28.54 -47.63
C VAL A 267 4.09 -28.91 -46.67
N LEU A 268 3.74 -29.29 -45.44
CA LEU A 268 4.68 -29.87 -44.49
C LEU A 268 5.36 -31.05 -45.17
N GLN A 269 6.66 -30.95 -45.47
CA GLN A 269 7.45 -32.11 -45.83
C GLN A 269 7.44 -33.02 -44.60
N ALA A 270 6.67 -34.10 -44.68
CA ALA A 270 6.69 -35.14 -43.66
C ALA A 270 8.08 -35.78 -43.72
N GLU A 271 8.96 -35.43 -42.77
CA GLU A 271 10.14 -36.26 -42.54
C GLU A 271 9.67 -37.68 -42.20
N PRO A 272 10.30 -38.74 -42.76
CA PRO A 272 9.92 -40.10 -42.46
C PRO A 272 10.05 -40.36 -40.96
N PHE A 273 8.96 -40.84 -40.36
CA PHE A 273 8.81 -41.17 -38.94
C PHE A 273 10.10 -41.78 -38.35
N ARG A 274 10.80 -41.04 -37.49
CA ARG A 274 11.75 -41.66 -36.56
C ARG A 274 10.95 -42.35 -35.45
N PRO A 275 11.11 -43.67 -35.21
CA PRO A 275 10.41 -44.33 -34.12
C PRO A 275 10.91 -43.76 -32.79
N ARG A 276 10.02 -43.08 -32.06
CA ARG A 276 10.30 -42.59 -30.71
C ARG A 276 10.47 -43.80 -29.78
N ARG A 277 11.71 -44.08 -29.36
CA ARG A 277 11.95 -45.02 -28.25
C ARG A 277 11.56 -44.33 -26.95
N PHE A 278 10.46 -44.75 -26.35
CA PHE A 278 10.15 -44.43 -24.96
C PHE A 278 11.14 -45.19 -24.05
N PRO A 279 11.95 -44.52 -23.22
CA PRO A 279 12.67 -45.22 -22.17
C PRO A 279 11.66 -45.64 -21.10
N LYS A 280 11.64 -46.93 -20.76
CA LYS A 280 10.80 -47.45 -19.66
C LYS A 280 11.37 -46.92 -18.33
N PRO A 281 10.51 -46.57 -17.34
CA PRO A 281 10.93 -45.76 -16.20
C PRO A 281 11.57 -46.56 -15.05
N TRP A 282 12.05 -47.79 -15.29
CA TRP A 282 12.67 -48.59 -14.25
C TRP A 282 13.82 -49.40 -14.82
N LYS A 283 15.04 -48.92 -14.57
CA LYS A 283 16.24 -49.68 -14.23
C LYS A 283 17.22 -48.74 -13.53
#